data_AF-A0A7C3Q864-F1
#
_entry.id   AF-A0A7C3Q864-F1
#
_cell.length_a   1.000
_cell.length_b   1.000
_cell.length_c   1.000
_cell.angle_alpha   90.00
_cell.angle_beta   90.00
_cell.angle_gamma   90.00
#
_symmetry.space_group_name_H-M   'P 1'
#
loop_
_entity.id
_entity.type
_entity.pdbx_description
1 polymer ?
#
loop_
_entity_poly.entity_id
_entity_poly.type
_entity_poly.pdbx_seq_one_letter_code
_entity_poly.pdbx_strand_id
1 'polypeptide(L)'
;MMIKRILIASSLFLLLSTYASAKVTHLNYKATFGIFGTVGTIKNKLTQHTKTYQIDTTVQLAGLAKILMGGQTERYVSKGHMENGLMVSDMYQMISRKKDKVTSKVYQIHHKGKYVTKRYRKWIKGKLVEDTKKRLSFYAKDDLLTLYFNLGHAIKKKGK
;
A
#
# COMPACT_ATOMS: atom_id res chain seq x y z
N MET A 1 13.56 8.25 -48.83
CA MET A 1 14.23 7.66 -47.64
C MET A 1 13.60 8.09 -46.30
N MET A 2 13.14 9.34 -46.16
CA MET A 2 12.57 9.88 -44.91
C MET A 2 11.27 9.20 -44.45
N ILE A 3 10.34 8.90 -45.36
CA ILE A 3 9.04 8.27 -45.04
C ILE A 3 9.23 6.86 -44.44
N LYS A 4 10.18 6.06 -44.96
CA LYS A 4 10.50 4.73 -44.40
C LYS A 4 11.05 4.82 -42.98
N ARG A 5 11.86 5.84 -42.67
CA ARG A 5 12.40 6.06 -41.31
C ARG A 5 11.31 6.48 -40.33
N ILE A 6 10.35 7.31 -40.77
CA ILE A 6 9.19 7.71 -39.97
C ILE A 6 8.29 6.51 -39.70
N LEU A 7 8.01 5.66 -40.70
CA LEU A 7 7.22 4.44 -40.52
C LEU A 7 7.88 3.45 -39.56
N ILE A 8 9.21 3.28 -39.64
CA ILE A 8 9.97 2.42 -38.70
C ILE A 8 9.93 3.00 -37.28
N ALA A 9 10.11 4.31 -37.12
CA ALA A 9 10.03 4.96 -35.81
C ALA A 9 8.63 4.85 -35.19
N SER A 10 7.57 5.04 -35.98
CA SER A 10 6.18 4.88 -35.53
C SER A 10 5.84 3.43 -35.17
N SER A 11 6.33 2.45 -35.95
CA SER A 11 6.16 1.02 -35.64
C SER A 11 6.89 0.62 -34.36
N LEU A 12 8.11 1.13 -34.17
CA LEU A 12 8.88 0.91 -32.93
C LEU A 12 8.18 1.54 -31.72
N PHE A 13 7.65 2.77 -31.86
CA PHE A 13 6.91 3.44 -30.80
C PHE A 13 5.63 2.67 -30.40
N LEU A 14 4.90 2.13 -31.38
CA LEU A 14 3.73 1.28 -31.14
C LEU A 14 4.09 -0.02 -30.40
N LEU A 15 5.20 -0.67 -30.76
CA LEU A 15 5.69 -1.87 -30.06
C LEU A 15 6.07 -1.58 -28.60
N LEU A 16 6.74 -0.45 -28.33
CA LEU A 16 7.12 -0.07 -26.96
C LEU A 16 5.91 0.26 -26.07
N SER A 17 4.81 0.77 -26.65
CA SER A 17 3.62 1.16 -25.89
C SER A 17 2.93 -0.01 -25.16
N THR A 18 3.10 -1.24 -25.64
CA THR A 18 2.44 -2.43 -25.08
C THR A 18 2.99 -2.87 -23.72
N TYR A 19 4.19 -2.41 -23.34
CA TYR A 19 4.87 -2.81 -22.10
C TYR A 19 4.53 -1.93 -20.88
N ALA A 20 3.77 -0.84 -21.07
CA ALA A 20 3.50 0.14 -20.02
C ALA A 20 2.14 -0.04 -19.31
N SER A 21 1.51 -1.21 -19.43
CA SER A 21 0.19 -1.44 -18.83
C SER A 21 0.28 -1.73 -17.32
N ALA A 22 -0.47 -0.98 -16.53
CA ALA A 22 -0.64 -1.19 -15.10
C ALA A 22 -2.02 -1.79 -14.84
N LYS A 23 -2.09 -2.91 -14.13
CA LYS A 23 -3.36 -3.45 -13.65
C LYS A 23 -3.77 -2.68 -12.39
N VAL A 24 -4.93 -2.04 -12.43
CA VAL A 24 -5.51 -1.36 -11.26
C VAL A 24 -6.71 -2.15 -10.75
N THR A 25 -6.79 -2.36 -9.44
CA THR A 25 -7.90 -3.07 -8.79
C THR A 25 -8.38 -2.26 -7.59
N HIS A 26 -9.69 -2.04 -7.52
CA HIS A 26 -10.36 -1.35 -6.42
C HIS A 26 -11.14 -2.35 -5.58
N LEU A 27 -10.87 -2.38 -4.28
CA LEU A 27 -11.55 -3.27 -3.34
C LEU A 27 -12.02 -2.45 -2.14
N ASN A 28 -13.33 -2.27 -2.05
CA ASN A 28 -13.95 -1.45 -1.02
C ASN A 28 -14.79 -2.33 -0.09
N TYR A 29 -14.59 -2.18 1.21
CA TYR A 29 -15.29 -2.96 2.23
C TYR A 29 -16.04 -2.03 3.19
N LYS A 30 -17.15 -2.51 3.72
CA LYS A 30 -17.85 -1.91 4.86
C LYS A 30 -17.76 -2.89 6.02
N ALA A 31 -17.27 -2.42 7.16
CA ALA A 31 -17.29 -3.17 8.40
C ALA A 31 -18.59 -2.85 9.12
N THR A 32 -19.38 -3.87 9.43
CA THR A 32 -20.66 -3.76 10.16
C THR A 32 -20.57 -4.46 11.51
N PHE A 33 -21.32 -3.97 12.50
CA PHE A 33 -21.38 -4.56 13.83
C PHE A 33 -22.82 -4.61 14.35
N GLY A 34 -23.47 -5.78 14.20
CA GLY A 34 -24.81 -6.05 14.71
C GLY A 34 -25.84 -4.96 14.37
N ILE A 35 -26.65 -4.62 15.36
CA ILE A 35 -27.67 -3.56 15.26
C ILE A 35 -27.09 -2.16 15.06
N PHE A 36 -25.80 -1.97 15.31
CA PHE A 36 -25.14 -0.67 15.22
C PHE A 36 -24.71 -0.30 13.80
N GLY A 37 -24.94 -1.19 12.84
CA GLY A 37 -24.75 -0.92 11.42
C GLY A 37 -23.27 -0.76 11.05
N THR A 38 -22.97 0.17 10.14
CA THR A 38 -21.61 0.36 9.62
C THR A 38 -20.73 1.11 10.62
N VAL A 39 -19.65 0.47 11.06
CA VAL A 39 -18.66 1.01 12.01
C VAL A 39 -17.38 1.48 11.32
N GLY A 40 -17.16 1.05 10.09
CA GLY A 40 -16.01 1.50 9.30
C GLY A 40 -16.15 1.23 7.81
N THR A 41 -15.38 1.97 7.03
CA THR A 41 -15.23 1.76 5.60
C THR A 41 -13.75 1.67 5.25
N ILE A 42 -13.43 0.76 4.34
CA ILE A 42 -12.07 0.54 3.86
C ILE A 42 -12.12 0.68 2.34
N LYS A 43 -11.29 1.57 1.80
CA LYS A 43 -11.11 1.72 0.35
C LYS A 43 -9.70 1.34 -0.02
N ASN A 44 -9.53 0.32 -0.86
CA ASN A 44 -8.23 -0.12 -1.32
C ASN A 44 -8.07 0.14 -2.81
N LYS A 45 -6.87 0.57 -3.20
CA LYS A 45 -6.42 0.64 -4.59
C LYS A 45 -5.11 -0.14 -4.70
N LEU A 46 -5.12 -1.25 -5.41
CA LEU A 46 -3.93 -1.99 -5.81
C LEU A 46 -3.57 -1.58 -7.24
N THR A 47 -2.33 -1.16 -7.46
CA THR A 47 -1.75 -0.91 -8.78
C THR A 47 -0.57 -1.85 -8.96
N GLN A 48 -0.63 -2.71 -9.98
CA GLN A 48 0.38 -3.72 -10.25
C GLN A 48 0.98 -3.50 -11.65
N HIS A 49 2.29 -3.51 -11.69
CA HIS A 49 3.09 -3.64 -12.91
C HIS A 49 3.79 -4.99 -12.92
N THR A 50 4.50 -5.31 -14.00
CA THR A 50 5.24 -6.57 -14.12
C THR A 50 6.26 -6.78 -13.00
N LYS A 51 6.92 -5.70 -12.55
CA LYS A 51 8.02 -5.78 -11.56
C LYS A 51 7.68 -5.19 -10.20
N THR A 52 6.66 -4.35 -10.12
CA THR A 52 6.38 -3.54 -8.92
C THR A 52 4.89 -3.50 -8.63
N TYR A 53 4.56 -3.15 -7.39
CA TYR A 53 3.19 -2.87 -7.00
C TYR A 53 3.13 -1.70 -6.02
N GLN A 54 1.91 -1.17 -5.89
CA GLN A 54 1.53 -0.24 -4.84
C GLN A 54 0.12 -0.58 -4.36
N ILE A 55 -0.06 -0.73 -3.04
CA ILE A 55 -1.36 -0.81 -2.38
C ILE A 55 -1.56 0.50 -1.62
N ASP A 56 -2.70 1.14 -1.82
CA ASP A 56 -3.13 2.35 -1.11
C ASP A 56 -4.50 2.10 -0.47
N THR A 57 -4.54 2.09 0.85
CA THR A 57 -5.72 1.74 1.63
C THR A 57 -6.09 2.91 2.52
N THR A 58 -7.34 3.37 2.44
CA THR A 58 -7.90 4.35 3.36
C THR A 58 -8.95 3.69 4.24
N VAL A 59 -8.81 3.83 5.55
CA VAL A 59 -9.75 3.35 6.57
C VAL A 59 -10.38 4.56 7.24
N GLN A 60 -11.71 4.55 7.32
CA GLN A 60 -12.49 5.61 7.96
C GLN A 60 -13.51 5.00 8.90
N LEU A 61 -13.57 5.51 10.12
CA LEU A 61 -14.61 5.15 11.08
C LEU A 61 -15.97 5.72 10.64
N ALA A 62 -17.03 4.97 10.92
CA ALA A 62 -18.41 5.32 10.64
C ALA A 62 -19.30 5.07 11.86
N GLY A 63 -20.53 5.59 11.83
CA GLY A 63 -21.54 5.37 12.87
C GLY A 63 -21.04 5.70 14.29
N LEU A 64 -21.41 4.84 15.25
CA LEU A 64 -21.05 5.00 16.65
C LEU A 64 -19.53 4.97 16.90
N ALA A 65 -18.78 4.16 16.14
CA ALA A 65 -17.33 4.09 16.27
C ALA A 65 -16.68 5.45 15.95
N LYS A 66 -17.19 6.18 14.96
CA LYS A 66 -16.72 7.53 14.63
C LYS A 66 -16.90 8.49 15.81
N ILE A 67 -18.05 8.43 16.48
CA ILE A 67 -18.37 9.30 17.62
C ILE A 67 -17.44 8.97 18.80
N LEU A 68 -17.42 7.71 19.22
CA LEU A 68 -16.69 7.25 20.41
C LEU A 68 -15.16 7.41 20.26
N MET A 69 -14.63 7.17 19.06
CA MET A 69 -13.18 7.21 18.83
C MET A 69 -12.69 8.56 18.30
N GLY A 70 -13.57 9.55 18.13
CA GLY A 70 -13.24 10.90 17.70
C GLY A 70 -12.84 11.02 16.23
N GLY A 71 -13.44 10.21 15.36
CA GLY A 71 -13.35 10.34 13.90
C GLY A 71 -11.97 10.13 13.29
N GLN A 72 -11.14 9.26 13.88
CA GLN A 72 -9.83 8.92 13.35
C GLN A 72 -9.95 8.36 11.91
N THR A 73 -9.01 8.77 11.05
CA THR A 73 -8.82 8.20 9.72
C THR A 73 -7.40 7.68 9.59
N GLU A 74 -7.25 6.59 8.83
CA GLU A 74 -5.96 5.98 8.61
C GLU A 74 -5.74 5.74 7.12
N ARG A 75 -4.51 5.99 6.65
CA ARG A 75 -4.07 5.63 5.31
C ARG A 75 -2.86 4.73 5.43
N TYR A 76 -2.90 3.64 4.68
CA TYR A 76 -1.84 2.66 4.61
C TYR A 76 -1.34 2.60 3.17
N VAL A 77 -0.02 2.64 3.01
CA VAL A 77 0.61 2.53 1.71
C VAL A 77 1.65 1.42 1.78
N SER A 78 1.54 0.44 0.91
CA SER A 78 2.56 -0.59 0.71
C SER A 78 3.12 -0.46 -0.70
N LYS A 79 4.44 -0.52 -0.84
CA LYS A 79 5.13 -0.53 -2.13
C LYS A 79 6.21 -1.59 -2.11
N GLY A 80 6.39 -2.23 -3.25
CA GLY A 80 7.56 -3.06 -3.44
C GLY A 80 7.59 -3.72 -4.80
N HIS A 81 8.15 -4.92 -4.84
CA HIS A 81 8.40 -5.66 -6.06
C HIS A 81 7.63 -6.98 -6.13
N MET A 82 7.60 -7.54 -7.34
CA MET A 82 7.02 -8.85 -7.61
C MET A 82 8.12 -9.92 -7.60
N GLU A 83 7.92 -11.01 -6.86
CA GLU A 83 8.81 -12.17 -6.81
C GLU A 83 7.97 -13.45 -6.95
N ASN A 84 8.20 -14.24 -8.00
CA ASN A 84 7.47 -15.50 -8.25
C ASN A 84 5.93 -15.32 -8.25
N GLY A 85 5.44 -14.20 -8.80
CA GLY A 85 4.02 -13.85 -8.86
C GLY A 85 3.43 -13.33 -7.54
N LEU A 86 4.23 -13.18 -6.49
CA LEU A 86 3.82 -12.64 -5.19
C LEU A 86 4.36 -11.23 -4.98
N MET A 87 3.63 -10.41 -4.23
CA MET A 87 4.07 -9.08 -3.83
C MET A 87 5.01 -9.19 -2.63
N VAL A 88 6.18 -8.55 -2.69
CA VAL A 88 7.17 -8.49 -1.62
C VAL A 88 7.35 -7.05 -1.18
N SER A 89 7.24 -6.77 0.12
CA SER A 89 7.24 -5.39 0.61
C SER A 89 8.63 -4.82 0.77
N ASP A 90 8.88 -3.71 0.08
CA ASP A 90 10.10 -2.90 0.25
C ASP A 90 9.83 -1.72 1.23
N MET A 91 8.59 -1.22 1.25
CA MET A 91 8.18 -0.12 2.10
C MET A 91 6.71 -0.21 2.49
N TYR A 92 6.45 0.03 3.78
CA TYR A 92 5.10 0.14 4.33
C TYR A 92 4.97 1.43 5.13
N GLN A 93 3.88 2.17 4.92
CA GLN A 93 3.60 3.42 5.61
C GLN A 93 2.19 3.40 6.19
N MET A 94 2.08 3.79 7.45
CA MET A 94 0.82 4.09 8.12
C MET A 94 0.77 5.58 8.43
N ILE A 95 -0.31 6.26 8.04
CA ILE A 95 -0.60 7.64 8.37
C ILE A 95 -1.93 7.66 9.13
N SER A 96 -1.92 8.08 10.38
CA SER A 96 -3.14 8.24 11.19
C SER A 96 -3.38 9.71 11.47
N ARG A 97 -4.62 10.16 11.26
CA ARG A 97 -5.08 11.53 11.47
C ARG A 97 -6.27 11.54 12.43
N LYS A 98 -6.18 12.34 13.48
CA LYS A 98 -7.25 12.57 14.45
C LYS A 98 -7.21 14.03 14.91
N LYS A 99 -8.24 14.81 14.55
CA LYS A 99 -8.28 16.27 14.78
C LYS A 99 -6.99 16.92 14.24
N ASP A 100 -6.28 17.71 15.06
CA ASP A 100 -5.04 18.40 14.68
C ASP A 100 -3.78 17.53 14.79
N LYS A 101 -3.92 16.26 15.15
CA LYS A 101 -2.80 15.32 15.32
C LYS A 101 -2.67 14.44 14.08
N VAL A 102 -1.46 14.39 13.53
CA VAL A 102 -1.06 13.45 12.47
C VAL A 102 0.11 12.63 12.97
N THR A 103 0.09 11.33 12.72
CA THR A 103 1.24 10.46 12.95
C THR A 103 1.57 9.69 11.68
N SER A 104 2.85 9.53 11.37
CA SER A 104 3.32 8.69 10.28
C SER A 104 4.33 7.67 10.81
N LYS A 105 4.15 6.41 10.45
CA LYS A 105 5.11 5.33 10.67
C LYS A 105 5.51 4.81 9.31
N VAL A 106 6.76 4.98 8.92
CA VAL A 106 7.32 4.44 7.67
C VAL A 106 8.27 3.32 8.03
N TYR A 107 8.08 2.16 7.43
CA TYR A 107 8.89 0.97 7.57
C TYR A 107 9.60 0.72 6.23
N GLN A 108 10.92 0.64 6.24
CA GLN A 108 11.72 0.27 5.07
C GLN A 108 12.33 -1.11 5.33
N ILE A 109 12.10 -2.04 4.41
CA ILE A 109 12.51 -3.43 4.53
C ILE A 109 13.76 -3.63 3.69
N HIS A 110 14.86 -4.01 4.34
CA HIS A 110 16.14 -4.23 3.70
C HIS A 110 16.36 -5.73 3.50
N HIS A 111 15.94 -6.26 2.35
CA HIS A 111 15.95 -7.70 2.08
C HIS A 111 17.34 -8.33 2.12
N LYS A 112 18.35 -7.68 1.53
CA LYS A 112 19.74 -8.20 1.52
C LYS A 112 20.32 -8.32 2.94
N GLY A 113 20.12 -7.29 3.75
CA GLY A 113 20.62 -7.25 5.13
C GLY A 113 19.69 -7.90 6.15
N LYS A 114 18.50 -8.34 5.73
CA LYS A 114 17.43 -8.91 6.58
C LYS A 114 17.13 -8.06 7.82
N TYR A 115 16.80 -6.79 7.62
CA TYR A 115 16.34 -5.92 8.72
C TYR A 115 15.31 -4.89 8.26
N VAL A 116 14.58 -4.31 9.21
CA VAL A 116 13.62 -3.23 8.96
C VAL A 116 14.06 -1.97 9.70
N THR A 117 13.93 -0.81 9.06
CA THR A 117 14.01 0.48 9.76
C THR A 117 12.63 1.10 9.87
N LYS A 118 12.37 1.74 11.00
CA LYS A 118 11.13 2.47 11.26
C LYS A 118 11.45 3.93 11.49
N ARG A 119 10.80 4.82 10.75
CA ARG A 119 10.74 6.25 11.04
C ARG A 119 9.34 6.59 11.56
N TYR A 120 9.27 7.13 12.76
CA TYR A 120 8.06 7.68 13.35
C TYR A 120 8.12 9.19 13.30
N ARG A 121 7.05 9.82 12.83
CA ARG A 121 6.88 11.27 12.88
C ARG A 121 5.51 11.63 13.43
N LYS A 122 5.47 12.70 14.22
CA LYS A 122 4.24 13.22 14.83
C LYS A 122 4.13 14.70 14.58
N TRP A 123 2.96 15.14 14.13
CA TRP A 123 2.62 16.54 13.97
C TRP A 123 1.42 16.89 14.84
N ILE A 124 1.45 18.08 15.44
CA ILE A 124 0.35 18.68 16.19
C ILE A 124 0.13 20.08 15.62
N LYS A 125 -1.09 20.40 15.19
CA LYS A 125 -1.43 21.69 14.56
C LYS A 125 -0.45 22.04 13.42
N GLY A 126 -0.10 21.03 12.62
CA GLY A 126 0.83 21.15 11.49
C GLY A 126 2.32 21.20 11.85
N LYS A 127 2.70 21.40 13.11
CA LYS A 127 4.11 21.47 13.54
C LYS A 127 4.65 20.07 13.83
N LEU A 128 5.83 19.74 13.31
CA LEU A 128 6.53 18.49 13.63
C LEU A 128 7.03 18.57 15.08
N VAL A 129 6.56 17.65 15.93
CA VAL A 129 6.90 17.62 17.36
C VAL A 129 7.73 16.40 17.75
N GLU A 130 7.83 15.39 16.87
CA GLU A 130 8.62 14.19 17.10
C GLU A 130 9.07 13.60 15.76
N ASP A 131 10.34 13.22 15.65
CA ASP A 131 10.90 12.48 14.51
C ASP A 131 11.96 11.49 15.02
N THR A 132 11.60 10.22 15.06
CA THR A 132 12.44 9.16 15.62
C THR A 132 12.68 8.10 14.54
N LYS A 133 13.95 7.73 14.32
CA LYS A 133 14.33 6.62 13.42
C LYS A 133 15.03 5.52 14.22
N LYS A 134 14.63 4.27 14.02
CA LYS A 134 15.28 3.12 14.64
C LYS A 134 15.31 1.90 13.72
N ARG A 135 16.31 1.04 13.90
CA ARG A 135 16.31 -0.32 13.36
C ARG A 135 15.47 -1.21 14.28
N LEU A 136 14.66 -2.09 13.69
CA LEU A 136 13.86 -3.05 14.44
C LEU A 136 14.65 -4.34 14.66
N SER A 137 14.31 -5.07 15.72
CA SER A 137 14.92 -6.36 16.07
C SER A 137 14.43 -7.52 15.21
N PHE A 138 13.50 -7.26 14.28
CA PHE A 138 12.92 -8.27 13.41
C PHE A 138 13.01 -7.87 11.93
N TYR A 139 12.86 -8.89 11.09
CA TYR A 139 12.69 -8.79 9.65
C TYR A 139 11.37 -9.44 9.25
N ALA A 140 10.65 -8.81 8.33
CA ALA A 140 9.47 -9.37 7.70
C ALA A 140 9.57 -9.13 6.19
N LYS A 141 9.35 -10.17 5.39
CA LYS A 141 9.31 -10.07 3.92
C LYS A 141 8.03 -9.39 3.44
N ASP A 142 6.93 -9.66 4.14
CA ASP A 142 5.59 -9.16 3.83
C ASP A 142 5.14 -8.18 4.92
N ASP A 143 4.42 -7.14 4.51
CA ASP A 143 3.62 -6.30 5.39
C ASP A 143 2.16 -6.77 5.44
N LEU A 144 1.35 -6.12 6.28
CA LEU A 144 -0.05 -6.47 6.50
C LEU A 144 -0.89 -6.48 5.20
N LEU A 145 -0.63 -5.54 4.29
CA LEU A 145 -1.36 -5.43 3.03
C LEU A 145 -0.90 -6.50 2.05
N THR A 146 0.41 -6.71 1.90
CA THR A 146 0.90 -7.80 1.04
C THR A 146 0.44 -9.16 1.55
N LEU A 147 0.40 -9.38 2.86
CA LEU A 147 -0.17 -10.60 3.44
C LEU A 147 -1.62 -10.78 2.98
N TYR A 148 -2.46 -9.75 3.12
CA TYR A 148 -3.86 -9.82 2.70
C TYR A 148 -4.02 -10.14 1.21
N PHE A 149 -3.32 -9.41 0.35
CA PHE A 149 -3.47 -9.55 -1.10
C PHE A 149 -2.77 -10.80 -1.67
N ASN A 150 -1.73 -11.32 -1.01
CA ASN A 150 -1.08 -12.57 -1.39
C ASN A 150 -1.85 -13.82 -0.91
N LEU A 151 -2.76 -13.72 0.08
CA LEU A 151 -3.51 -14.88 0.62
C LEU A 151 -4.17 -15.72 -0.48
N GLY A 152 -4.79 -15.07 -1.47
CA GLY A 152 -5.44 -15.77 -2.58
C GLY A 152 -4.49 -16.65 -3.42
N HIS A 153 -3.21 -16.31 -3.49
CA HIS A 153 -2.17 -17.12 -4.14
C HIS A 153 -1.59 -18.17 -3.19
N ALA A 154 -1.40 -17.83 -1.91
CA ALA A 154 -0.83 -18.74 -0.91
C ALA A 154 -1.75 -19.94 -0.64
N ILE A 155 -3.07 -19.74 -0.59
CA ILE A 155 -4.04 -20.82 -0.34
C ILE A 155 -4.08 -21.82 -1.51
N LYS A 156 -3.98 -21.35 -2.76
CA LYS A 156 -3.97 -22.23 -3.95
C LYS A 156 -2.76 -23.17 -4.02
N LYS A 157 -1.63 -22.82 -3.39
CA LYS A 157 -0.44 -23.67 -3.35
C LYS A 157 -0.49 -24.79 -2.30
N LYS A 158 -1.32 -24.67 -1.26
CA LYS A 158 -1.46 -25.70 -0.21
C LYS A 158 -2.50 -26.78 -0.51
N GLY A 159 -3.36 -26.56 -1.51
CA GLY A 159 -4.39 -27.51 -1.93
C GLY A 159 -3.97 -28.43 -3.08
N LYS A 160 -2.66 -28.58 -3.32
CA LYS A 160 -2.07 -29.54 -4.26
C LYS A 160 -1.09 -30.43 -3.53
#